data_AF-A0A933EWB8-F1
#
_entry.id   AF-A0A933EWB8-F1
#
_cell.length_a   1.000
_cell.length_b   1.000
_cell.length_c   1.000
_cell.angle_alpha   90.00
_cell.angle_beta   90.00
_cell.angle_gamma   90.00
#
_symmetry.space_group_name_H-M   'P 1'
#
loop_
_entity.id
_entity.type
_entity.pdbx_description
1 polymer ?
#
loop_
_entity_poly.entity_id
_entity_poly.type
_entity_poly.pdbx_seq_one_letter_code
_entity_poly.pdbx_strand_id
1 'polypeptide(L)'
;GLSPLLIDLIRRKVVTAIAMNGAGVIHDFELAFMGSTSEDVAEALADGSFGMAEETHRLINRAIRDGARKGWGLGQSVGAMIAARRLPYRRLSVLAACHELKVPATVHVAIGTDIIHQQSTADGAAIGKTSLADFRRLVQVVATLGAGGVVANLGSAVILPEVFLKAVSVARNLGSSVKDFTACDFDMIRHYRPSENVLKRPTLLGGRAVHITGHHELMIPLLARAVIERL
;
A
#
# COMPACT_ATOMS: atom_id res chain seq x y z
N GLY A 1 -3.34 8.46 -13.39
CA GLY A 1 -3.45 8.00 -11.99
C GLY A 1 -2.79 8.97 -11.03
N LEU A 2 -2.97 8.78 -9.72
CA LEU A 2 -2.50 9.68 -8.65
C LEU A 2 -1.05 9.41 -8.19
N SER A 3 -0.39 8.38 -8.71
CA SER A 3 0.98 8.00 -8.34
C SER A 3 1.99 9.14 -8.39
N PRO A 4 2.01 10.03 -9.42
CA PRO A 4 2.93 11.17 -9.44
C PRO A 4 2.81 12.10 -8.23
N LEU A 5 1.58 12.29 -7.71
CA LEU A 5 1.35 13.11 -6.51
C LEU A 5 1.90 12.44 -5.26
N LEU A 6 1.66 11.13 -5.10
CA LEU A 6 2.23 10.37 -3.98
C LEU A 6 3.77 10.40 -4.01
N ILE A 7 4.37 10.25 -5.19
CA ILE A 7 5.82 10.34 -5.38
C ILE A 7 6.35 11.73 -5.03
N ASP A 8 5.65 12.81 -5.40
CA ASP A 8 6.03 14.18 -5.01
C ASP A 8 5.98 14.36 -3.48
N LEU A 9 4.94 13.86 -2.81
CA LEU A 9 4.83 13.90 -1.35
C LEU A 9 5.93 13.06 -0.65
N ILE A 10 6.32 11.92 -1.23
CA ILE A 10 7.45 11.11 -0.75
C ILE A 10 8.76 11.90 -0.89
N ARG A 11 9.01 12.52 -2.05
CA ARG A 11 10.22 13.34 -2.31
C ARG A 11 10.32 14.52 -1.34
N ARG A 12 9.18 15.12 -0.99
CA ARG A 12 9.07 16.21 0.01
C ARG A 12 9.14 15.73 1.45
N LYS A 13 9.27 14.43 1.70
CA LYS A 13 9.26 13.80 3.03
C LYS A 13 7.97 14.01 3.83
N VAL A 14 6.87 14.33 3.14
CA VAL A 14 5.53 14.40 3.74
C VAL A 14 5.01 12.99 4.02
N VAL A 15 5.18 12.10 3.03
CA VAL A 15 4.85 10.68 3.17
C VAL A 15 6.11 9.94 3.58
N THR A 16 6.10 9.37 4.78
CA THR A 16 7.25 8.67 5.38
C THR A 16 7.10 7.15 5.39
N ALA A 17 5.93 6.62 5.00
CA ALA A 17 5.69 5.21 4.76
C ALA A 17 4.45 5.01 3.87
N ILE A 18 4.39 3.89 3.15
CA ILE A 18 3.24 3.46 2.34
C ILE A 18 2.88 2.02 2.68
N ALA A 19 1.58 1.73 2.77
CA ALA A 19 1.05 0.38 2.84
C ALA A 19 -0.02 0.20 1.76
N MET A 20 -0.01 -0.94 1.05
CA MET A 20 -1.00 -1.27 0.03
C MET A 20 -1.44 -2.74 0.11
N ASN A 21 -2.55 -3.08 -0.55
CA ASN A 21 -2.97 -4.48 -0.74
C ASN A 21 -2.30 -5.09 -1.98
N GLY A 22 -2.59 -6.36 -2.27
CA GLY A 22 -2.00 -7.05 -3.42
C GLY A 22 -2.37 -6.44 -4.79
N ALA A 23 -3.59 -5.95 -4.97
CA ALA A 23 -3.96 -5.20 -6.17
C ALA A 23 -3.09 -3.94 -6.38
N GLY A 24 -2.78 -3.20 -5.30
CA GLY A 24 -1.94 -2.00 -5.37
C GLY A 24 -0.54 -2.26 -5.93
N VAL A 25 0.10 -3.36 -5.56
CA VAL A 25 1.44 -3.70 -6.08
C VAL A 25 1.40 -4.11 -7.56
N ILE A 26 0.31 -4.71 -8.00
CA ILE A 26 0.11 -5.10 -9.40
C ILE A 26 -0.05 -3.85 -10.26
N HIS A 27 -0.95 -2.95 -9.86
CA HIS A 27 -1.18 -1.70 -10.58
C HIS A 27 0.08 -0.81 -10.59
N ASP A 28 0.83 -0.75 -9.47
CA ASP A 28 2.09 -0.02 -9.42
C ASP A 28 3.14 -0.57 -10.41
N PHE A 29 3.21 -1.90 -10.53
CA PHE A 29 4.06 -2.57 -11.51
C PHE A 29 3.60 -2.31 -12.94
N GLU A 30 2.31 -2.45 -13.24
CA GLU A 30 1.73 -2.21 -14.58
C GLU A 30 1.97 -0.78 -15.04
N LEU A 31 1.76 0.20 -14.16
CA LEU A 31 2.09 1.59 -14.44
C LEU A 31 3.57 1.78 -14.77
N ALA A 32 4.49 1.09 -14.11
CA ALA A 32 5.91 1.15 -14.46
C ALA A 32 6.25 0.41 -15.77
N PHE A 33 5.57 -0.71 -16.03
CA PHE A 33 5.82 -1.60 -17.15
C PHE A 33 5.26 -1.07 -18.47
N MET A 34 3.99 -0.65 -18.48
CA MET A 34 3.23 -0.26 -19.68
C MET A 34 2.57 1.12 -19.61
N GLY A 35 2.58 1.79 -18.46
CA GLY A 35 2.09 3.18 -18.33
C GLY A 35 0.59 3.33 -18.05
N SER A 36 -0.13 2.21 -18.01
CA SER A 36 -1.56 2.11 -17.66
C SER A 36 -1.81 0.85 -16.85
N THR A 37 -2.97 0.77 -16.19
CA THR A 37 -3.48 -0.44 -15.52
C THR A 37 -4.33 -1.25 -16.50
N SER A 38 -4.38 -2.57 -16.34
CA SER A 38 -5.32 -3.42 -17.08
C SER A 38 -6.64 -3.52 -16.32
N GLU A 39 -7.66 -2.75 -16.71
CA GLU A 39 -8.90 -2.58 -15.93
C GLU A 39 -10.18 -3.09 -16.61
N ASP A 40 -10.12 -3.69 -17.81
CA ASP A 40 -11.34 -4.26 -18.41
C ASP A 40 -11.66 -5.65 -17.82
N VAL A 41 -12.30 -5.64 -16.66
CA VAL A 41 -12.66 -6.84 -15.90
C VAL A 41 -13.85 -7.57 -16.53
N ALA A 42 -14.83 -6.84 -17.05
CA ALA A 42 -16.10 -7.42 -17.48
C ALA A 42 -15.94 -8.25 -18.76
N GLU A 43 -15.21 -7.74 -19.75
CA GLU A 43 -14.98 -8.45 -21.01
C GLU A 43 -14.05 -9.66 -20.78
N ALA A 44 -12.96 -9.47 -20.04
CA ALA A 44 -11.96 -10.50 -19.80
C ALA A 44 -12.42 -11.63 -18.85
N LEU A 45 -13.46 -11.42 -18.06
CA LEU A 45 -14.04 -12.48 -17.23
C LEU A 45 -14.83 -13.50 -18.06
N ALA A 46 -15.45 -13.06 -19.17
CA ALA A 46 -16.31 -13.91 -19.98
C ALA A 46 -15.51 -15.03 -20.69
N ASP A 47 -14.27 -14.74 -21.07
CA ASP A 47 -13.38 -15.68 -21.77
C ASP A 47 -12.27 -16.27 -20.86
N GLY A 48 -12.21 -15.84 -19.60
CA GLY A 48 -11.23 -16.30 -18.62
C GLY A 48 -9.83 -15.70 -18.76
N SER A 49 -9.66 -14.67 -19.60
CA SER A 49 -8.38 -13.96 -19.77
C SER A 49 -8.10 -12.93 -18.68
N PHE A 50 -9.10 -12.62 -17.82
CA PHE A 50 -8.94 -11.66 -16.73
C PHE A 50 -7.80 -12.04 -15.79
N GLY A 51 -6.80 -11.15 -15.71
CA GLY A 51 -5.63 -11.39 -14.88
C GLY A 51 -4.67 -12.44 -15.43
N MET A 52 -4.65 -12.71 -16.75
CA MET A 52 -3.75 -13.72 -17.32
C MET A 52 -2.48 -13.15 -18.00
N ALA A 53 -2.15 -11.88 -17.75
CA ALA A 53 -0.98 -11.20 -18.34
C ALA A 53 0.37 -11.80 -17.86
N GLU A 54 0.95 -12.74 -18.62
CA GLU A 54 2.10 -13.56 -18.18
C GLU A 54 3.27 -12.76 -17.60
N GLU A 55 3.67 -11.64 -18.23
CA GLU A 55 4.81 -10.86 -17.77
C GLU A 55 4.64 -10.31 -16.36
N THR A 56 3.47 -9.75 -16.04
CA THR A 56 3.15 -9.16 -14.73
C THR A 56 3.31 -10.20 -13.62
N HIS A 57 2.66 -11.35 -13.79
CA HIS A 57 2.71 -12.46 -12.85
C HIS A 57 4.12 -12.97 -12.65
N ARG A 58 4.79 -13.31 -13.76
CA ARG A 58 6.11 -13.95 -13.73
C ARG A 58 7.15 -13.05 -13.06
N LEU A 59 7.09 -11.74 -13.30
CA LEU A 59 8.05 -10.78 -12.75
C LEU A 59 7.79 -10.48 -11.27
N ILE A 60 6.53 -10.27 -10.88
CA ILE A 60 6.17 -10.04 -9.47
C ILE A 60 6.44 -11.30 -8.64
N ASN A 61 5.97 -12.48 -9.08
CA ASN A 61 6.19 -13.73 -8.34
C ASN A 61 7.67 -14.09 -8.22
N ARG A 62 8.49 -13.78 -9.24
CA ARG A 62 9.95 -13.92 -9.14
C ARG A 62 10.52 -12.99 -8.06
N ALA A 63 10.12 -11.72 -8.06
CA ALA A 63 10.56 -10.75 -7.05
C ALA A 63 10.16 -11.18 -5.63
N ILE A 64 8.95 -11.74 -5.46
CA ILE A 64 8.47 -12.31 -4.18
C ILE A 64 9.38 -13.46 -3.71
N ARG A 65 9.70 -14.43 -4.58
CA ARG A 65 10.61 -15.54 -4.24
C ARG A 65 12.03 -15.07 -3.93
N ASP A 66 12.55 -14.12 -4.69
CA ASP A 66 13.86 -13.51 -4.42
C ASP A 66 13.87 -12.79 -3.06
N GLY A 67 12.81 -12.04 -2.77
CA GLY A 67 12.58 -11.36 -1.50
C GLY A 67 12.52 -12.32 -0.31
N ALA A 68 11.75 -13.40 -0.45
CA ALA A 68 11.64 -14.45 0.55
C ALA A 68 12.99 -15.08 0.90
N ARG A 69 13.86 -15.30 -0.11
CA ARG A 69 15.24 -15.78 0.11
C ARG A 69 16.11 -14.76 0.85
N LYS A 70 15.92 -13.46 0.60
CA LYS A 70 16.65 -12.36 1.24
C LYS A 70 16.10 -11.93 2.60
N GLY A 71 14.94 -12.46 3.02
CA GLY A 71 14.24 -12.02 4.22
C GLY A 71 13.58 -10.64 4.08
N TRP A 72 13.29 -10.22 2.85
CA TRP A 72 12.66 -8.94 2.57
C TRP A 72 11.14 -9.01 2.65
N GLY A 73 10.53 -7.82 2.80
CA GLY A 73 9.10 -7.64 2.62
C GLY A 73 8.70 -7.61 1.14
N LEU A 74 7.43 -7.82 0.83
CA LEU A 74 6.95 -7.88 -0.55
C LEU A 74 7.10 -6.52 -1.25
N GLY A 75 6.68 -5.43 -0.59
CA GLY A 75 6.80 -4.07 -1.13
C GLY A 75 8.25 -3.69 -1.45
N GLN A 76 9.17 -3.99 -0.52
CA GLN A 76 10.61 -3.81 -0.75
C GLN A 76 11.12 -4.64 -1.95
N SER A 77 10.66 -5.89 -2.06
CA SER A 77 11.14 -6.83 -3.08
C SER A 77 10.71 -6.40 -4.48
N VAL A 78 9.45 -6.00 -4.64
CA VAL A 78 8.93 -5.51 -5.91
C VAL A 78 9.51 -4.14 -6.25
N GLY A 79 9.58 -3.21 -5.29
CA GLY A 79 10.20 -1.89 -5.49
C GLY A 79 11.66 -1.98 -5.94
N ALA A 80 12.45 -2.85 -5.32
CA ALA A 80 13.84 -3.11 -5.72
C ALA A 80 13.93 -3.68 -7.15
N MET A 81 13.03 -4.61 -7.49
CA MET A 81 12.99 -5.21 -8.83
C MET A 81 12.62 -4.17 -9.91
N ILE A 82 11.63 -3.33 -9.65
CA ILE A 82 11.24 -2.24 -10.56
C ILE A 82 12.39 -1.24 -10.71
N ALA A 83 13.01 -0.83 -9.60
CA ALA A 83 14.12 0.13 -9.60
C ALA A 83 15.34 -0.37 -10.41
N ALA A 84 15.67 -1.66 -10.30
CA ALA A 84 16.78 -2.28 -11.00
C ALA A 84 16.54 -2.50 -12.51
N ARG A 85 15.29 -2.49 -12.96
CA ARG A 85 14.93 -2.70 -14.37
C ARG A 85 14.81 -1.39 -15.14
N ARG A 86 15.11 -1.42 -16.43
CA ARG A 86 14.88 -0.32 -17.38
C ARG A 86 13.44 -0.34 -17.90
N LEU A 87 12.45 -0.24 -17.01
CA LEU A 87 11.05 -0.15 -17.42
C LEU A 87 10.74 1.26 -17.96
N PRO A 88 10.00 1.40 -19.07
CA PRO A 88 9.81 2.68 -19.77
C PRO A 88 9.11 3.75 -18.92
N TYR A 89 8.24 3.32 -18.00
CA TYR A 89 7.46 4.20 -17.14
C TYR A 89 7.81 4.06 -15.66
N ARG A 90 9.00 3.52 -15.34
CA ARG A 90 9.52 3.33 -13.97
C ARG A 90 9.28 4.51 -13.04
N ARG A 91 9.38 5.74 -13.56
CA ARG A 91 9.13 7.01 -12.84
C ARG A 91 7.73 7.15 -12.24
N LEU A 92 6.77 6.33 -12.67
CA LEU A 92 5.39 6.32 -12.18
C LEU A 92 5.17 5.36 -11.01
N SER A 93 6.12 4.46 -10.70
CA SER A 93 6.00 3.51 -9.60
C SER A 93 6.33 4.15 -8.26
N VAL A 94 5.37 4.09 -7.35
CA VAL A 94 5.49 4.45 -5.94
C VAL A 94 6.47 3.52 -5.25
N LEU A 95 6.45 2.21 -5.54
CA LEU A 95 7.36 1.25 -4.91
C LEU A 95 8.82 1.49 -5.31
N ALA A 96 9.07 1.84 -6.58
CA ALA A 96 10.40 2.21 -7.04
C ALA A 96 10.88 3.49 -6.36
N ALA A 97 10.02 4.53 -6.28
CA ALA A 97 10.35 5.76 -5.58
C ALA A 97 10.64 5.52 -4.09
N CYS A 98 9.83 4.71 -3.41
CA CYS A 98 10.06 4.29 -2.02
C CYS A 98 11.39 3.55 -1.86
N HIS A 99 11.73 2.64 -2.78
CA HIS A 99 13.01 1.94 -2.75
C HIS A 99 14.20 2.89 -2.91
N GLU A 100 14.17 3.78 -3.90
CA GLU A 100 15.24 4.75 -4.18
C GLU A 100 15.43 5.75 -3.03
N LEU A 101 14.32 6.21 -2.41
CA LEU A 101 14.33 7.19 -1.32
C LEU A 101 14.37 6.57 0.08
N LYS A 102 14.48 5.23 0.17
CA LYS A 102 14.51 4.46 1.44
C LYS A 102 13.29 4.70 2.33
N VAL A 103 12.12 4.92 1.72
CA VAL A 103 10.84 5.02 2.42
C VAL A 103 10.22 3.61 2.56
N PRO A 104 9.83 3.19 3.77
CA PRO A 104 9.16 1.91 3.96
C PRO A 104 7.90 1.77 3.09
N ALA A 105 7.86 0.72 2.29
CA ALA A 105 6.68 0.33 1.52
C ALA A 105 6.32 -1.12 1.83
N THR A 106 5.09 -1.36 2.29
CA THR A 106 4.60 -2.68 2.68
C THR A 106 3.41 -3.10 1.81
N VAL A 107 3.31 -4.39 1.51
CA VAL A 107 2.19 -4.97 0.78
C VAL A 107 1.57 -6.08 1.61
N HIS A 108 0.26 -6.00 1.80
CA HIS A 108 -0.52 -6.93 2.61
C HIS A 108 -1.45 -7.73 1.72
N VAL A 109 -1.05 -8.96 1.44
CA VAL A 109 -1.71 -9.85 0.49
C VAL A 109 -2.87 -10.59 1.16
N ALA A 110 -4.02 -10.61 0.47
CA ALA A 110 -5.11 -11.54 0.76
C ALA A 110 -5.06 -12.66 -0.30
N ILE A 111 -4.77 -13.89 0.14
CA ILE A 111 -4.55 -14.99 -0.80
C ILE A 111 -5.84 -15.29 -1.56
N GLY A 112 -5.75 -15.36 -2.88
CA GLY A 112 -6.87 -15.59 -3.78
C GLY A 112 -7.61 -14.33 -4.25
N THR A 113 -7.24 -13.12 -3.77
CA THR A 113 -7.88 -11.87 -4.24
C THR A 113 -7.17 -11.24 -5.42
N ASP A 114 -5.87 -11.52 -5.59
CA ASP A 114 -5.00 -10.83 -6.53
C ASP A 114 -4.59 -11.74 -7.70
N ILE A 115 -4.44 -11.16 -8.90
CA ILE A 115 -4.14 -11.92 -10.13
C ILE A 115 -2.82 -12.70 -10.05
N ILE A 116 -1.84 -12.20 -9.28
CA ILE A 116 -0.54 -12.87 -9.04
C ILE A 116 -0.66 -14.29 -8.44
N HIS A 117 -1.82 -14.65 -7.87
CA HIS A 117 -2.11 -15.98 -7.34
C HIS A 117 -2.56 -17.01 -8.39
N GLN A 118 -3.04 -16.56 -9.55
CA GLN A 118 -3.73 -17.41 -10.53
C GLN A 118 -2.76 -18.29 -11.33
N GLN A 119 -1.48 -17.92 -11.40
CA GLN A 119 -0.48 -18.65 -12.17
C GLN A 119 0.31 -19.66 -11.33
N SER A 120 0.78 -20.73 -11.99
CA SER A 120 1.64 -21.77 -11.39
C SER A 120 2.96 -21.23 -10.82
N THR A 121 3.35 -20.00 -11.19
CA THR A 121 4.51 -19.32 -10.62
C THR A 121 4.27 -18.76 -9.23
N ALA A 122 3.04 -18.75 -8.72
CA ALA A 122 2.73 -18.33 -7.35
C ALA A 122 3.32 -19.32 -6.34
N ASP A 123 4.07 -18.81 -5.37
CA ASP A 123 4.64 -19.59 -4.27
C ASP A 123 4.03 -19.10 -2.96
N GLY A 124 3.08 -19.87 -2.42
CA GLY A 124 2.35 -19.49 -1.21
C GLY A 124 3.26 -19.32 0.02
N ALA A 125 4.35 -20.08 0.11
CA ALA A 125 5.31 -19.94 1.20
C ALA A 125 6.09 -18.63 1.07
N ALA A 126 6.52 -18.29 -0.15
CA ALA A 126 7.19 -17.02 -0.41
C ALA A 126 6.25 -15.83 -0.16
N ILE A 127 5.03 -15.87 -0.69
CA ILE A 127 4.00 -14.83 -0.51
C ILE A 127 3.71 -14.62 0.98
N GLY A 128 3.40 -15.68 1.71
CA GLY A 128 3.14 -15.62 3.15
C GLY A 128 4.32 -15.06 3.93
N LYS A 129 5.54 -15.52 3.62
CA LYS A 129 6.77 -15.04 4.27
C LYS A 129 7.00 -13.54 4.04
N THR A 130 6.88 -13.06 2.80
CA THR A 130 7.12 -11.65 2.48
C THR A 130 6.00 -10.74 2.99
N SER A 131 4.74 -11.17 2.93
CA SER A 131 3.59 -10.42 3.47
C SER A 131 3.68 -10.30 5.01
N LEU A 132 4.09 -11.36 5.70
CA LEU A 132 4.33 -11.31 7.15
C LEU A 132 5.52 -10.42 7.53
N ALA A 133 6.59 -10.44 6.73
CA ALA A 133 7.71 -9.51 6.92
C ALA A 133 7.28 -8.04 6.76
N ASP A 134 6.39 -7.77 5.80
CA ASP A 134 5.77 -6.45 5.62
C ASP A 134 4.86 -6.05 6.77
N PHE A 135 4.07 -6.98 7.33
CA PHE A 135 3.30 -6.70 8.55
C PHE A 135 4.20 -6.28 9.72
N ARG A 136 5.31 -6.99 9.94
CA ARG A 136 6.28 -6.63 10.99
C ARG A 136 6.92 -5.27 10.75
N ARG A 137 7.22 -4.92 9.50
CA ARG A 137 7.72 -3.59 9.13
C ARG A 137 6.68 -2.50 9.36
N LEU A 138 5.41 -2.77 9.04
CA LEU A 138 4.33 -1.83 9.31
C LEU A 138 4.14 -1.60 10.81
N VAL A 139 4.26 -2.64 11.65
CA VAL A 139 4.25 -2.48 13.13
C VAL A 139 5.34 -1.49 13.57
N GLN A 140 6.56 -1.58 13.01
CA GLN A 140 7.64 -0.64 13.32
C GLN A 140 7.30 0.80 12.90
N VAL A 141 6.68 0.99 11.73
CA VAL A 141 6.20 2.31 11.30
C VAL A 141 5.10 2.84 12.23
N VAL A 142 4.11 2.00 12.57
CA VAL A 142 3.00 2.38 13.44
C VAL A 142 3.47 2.70 14.86
N ALA A 143 4.54 2.05 15.34
CA ALA A 143 5.15 2.35 16.63
C ALA A 143 5.65 3.80 16.74
N THR A 144 5.95 4.48 15.62
CA THR A 144 6.39 5.88 15.59
C THR A 144 5.25 6.87 15.34
N LEU A 145 3.99 6.41 15.25
CA LEU A 145 2.86 7.26 14.87
C LEU A 145 2.39 8.21 15.98
N GLY A 146 2.70 7.90 17.24
CA GLY A 146 2.23 8.70 18.37
C GLY A 146 2.79 10.13 18.41
N ALA A 147 2.21 10.97 19.27
CA ALA A 147 2.65 12.35 19.50
C ALA A 147 2.58 13.24 18.24
N GLY A 148 1.49 13.12 17.47
CA GLY A 148 1.16 14.01 16.36
C GLY A 148 1.35 13.44 14.96
N GLY A 149 1.70 12.16 14.82
CA GLY A 149 1.76 11.50 13.52
C GLY A 149 0.42 11.46 12.79
N VAL A 150 0.46 11.15 11.49
CA VAL A 150 -0.74 11.11 10.63
C VAL A 150 -0.80 9.79 9.88
N VAL A 151 -1.98 9.16 9.88
CA VAL A 151 -2.32 8.02 9.03
C VAL A 151 -3.49 8.38 8.13
N ALA A 152 -3.41 8.01 6.85
CA ALA A 152 -4.50 8.19 5.90
C ALA A 152 -4.82 6.85 5.22
N ASN A 153 -6.04 6.37 5.41
CA ASN A 153 -6.59 5.26 4.64
C ASN A 153 -7.22 5.81 3.36
N LEU A 154 -6.73 5.36 2.20
CA LEU A 154 -7.17 5.84 0.89
C LEU A 154 -7.87 4.69 0.16
N GLY A 155 -9.20 4.60 0.29
CA GLY A 155 -10.04 3.68 -0.49
C GLY A 155 -9.99 2.20 -0.10
N SER A 156 -9.30 1.82 0.99
CA SER A 156 -9.29 0.42 1.42
C SER A 156 -10.43 0.18 2.41
N ALA A 157 -11.44 -0.58 1.99
CA ALA A 157 -12.60 -0.89 2.82
C ALA A 157 -12.35 -2.02 3.83
N VAL A 158 -11.36 -2.91 3.60
CA VAL A 158 -11.17 -4.13 4.41
C VAL A 158 -9.70 -4.38 4.77
N ILE A 159 -8.84 -4.65 3.78
CA ILE A 159 -7.49 -5.18 4.03
C ILE A 159 -6.65 -4.24 4.90
N LEU A 160 -6.47 -2.98 4.49
CA LEU A 160 -5.64 -2.06 5.24
C LEU A 160 -6.26 -1.65 6.59
N PRO A 161 -7.58 -1.41 6.72
CA PRO A 161 -8.20 -1.19 8.03
C PRO A 161 -7.94 -2.32 9.03
N GLU A 162 -8.05 -3.58 8.59
CA GLU A 162 -7.80 -4.73 9.46
C GLU A 162 -6.32 -4.81 9.82
N VAL A 163 -5.42 -4.71 8.84
CA VAL A 163 -3.98 -4.76 9.06
C VAL A 163 -3.51 -3.64 10.01
N PHE A 164 -3.97 -2.41 9.78
CA PHE A 164 -3.61 -1.25 10.61
C PHE A 164 -4.04 -1.43 12.07
N LEU A 165 -5.28 -1.88 12.30
CA LEU A 165 -5.76 -2.13 13.65
C LEU A 165 -4.88 -3.16 14.39
N LYS A 166 -4.46 -4.23 13.71
CA LYS A 166 -3.56 -5.24 14.30
C LYS A 166 -2.17 -4.66 14.53
N ALA A 167 -1.66 -3.83 13.62
CA ALA A 167 -0.37 -3.18 13.78
C ALA A 167 -0.35 -2.23 15.00
N VAL A 168 -1.40 -1.44 15.20
CA VAL A 168 -1.57 -0.58 16.40
C VAL A 168 -1.61 -1.43 17.66
N SER A 169 -2.37 -2.53 17.65
CA SER A 169 -2.45 -3.45 18.79
C SER A 169 -1.09 -4.01 19.18
N VAL A 170 -0.32 -4.53 18.21
CA VAL A 170 1.02 -5.06 18.46
C VAL A 170 1.99 -3.97 18.92
N ALA A 171 1.99 -2.80 18.27
CA ALA A 171 2.88 -1.70 18.66
C ALA A 171 2.65 -1.25 20.11
N ARG A 172 1.39 -1.10 20.52
CA ARG A 172 1.02 -0.79 21.91
C ARG A 172 1.38 -1.92 22.87
N ASN A 173 1.13 -3.17 22.49
CA ASN A 173 1.47 -4.34 23.31
C ASN A 173 2.98 -4.44 23.57
N LEU A 174 3.81 -4.04 22.61
CA LEU A 174 5.27 -3.95 22.74
C LEU A 174 5.76 -2.67 23.45
N GLY A 175 4.85 -1.87 24.03
CA GLY A 175 5.19 -0.71 24.86
C GLY A 175 5.35 0.61 24.11
N SER A 176 5.10 0.66 22.79
CA SER A 176 5.19 1.92 22.04
C SER A 176 3.99 2.83 22.36
N SER A 177 4.25 4.13 22.56
CA SER A 177 3.21 5.11 22.88
C SER A 177 2.48 5.56 21.61
N VAL A 178 1.65 4.68 21.04
CA VAL A 178 0.83 4.98 19.85
C VAL A 178 -0.48 5.66 20.30
N LYS A 179 -0.41 6.94 20.63
CA LYS A 179 -1.52 7.80 21.06
C LYS A 179 -1.37 9.21 20.47
N ASP A 180 -2.43 10.01 20.53
CA ASP A 180 -2.39 11.42 20.11
C ASP A 180 -1.95 11.62 18.66
N PHE A 181 -2.54 10.88 17.72
CA PHE A 181 -2.26 10.97 16.29
C PHE A 181 -3.52 11.30 15.48
N THR A 182 -3.36 11.79 14.25
CA THR A 182 -4.47 12.07 13.35
C THR A 182 -4.71 10.88 12.43
N ALA A 183 -5.91 10.33 12.45
CA ALA A 183 -6.36 9.32 11.51
C ALA A 183 -7.36 9.92 10.51
N CYS A 184 -7.11 9.70 9.23
CA CYS A 184 -7.98 10.12 8.15
C CYS A 184 -8.45 8.90 7.35
N ASP A 185 -9.72 8.91 6.94
CA ASP A 185 -10.29 7.94 6.02
C ASP A 185 -10.87 8.67 4.80
N PHE A 186 -10.47 8.24 3.61
CA PHE A 186 -10.90 8.79 2.33
C PHE A 186 -11.54 7.70 1.49
N ASP A 187 -12.81 7.87 1.17
CA ASP A 187 -13.55 6.93 0.33
C ASP A 187 -14.70 7.65 -0.39
N MET A 188 -15.19 7.07 -1.49
CA MET A 188 -16.37 7.57 -2.20
C MET A 188 -17.64 7.31 -1.39
N ILE A 189 -17.64 6.30 -0.52
CA ILE A 189 -18.75 5.95 0.38
C ILE A 189 -18.25 5.59 1.78
N ARG A 190 -19.13 5.68 2.79
CA ARG A 190 -18.74 5.37 4.17
C ARG A 190 -18.82 3.88 4.46
N HIS A 191 -17.70 3.30 4.87
CA HIS A 191 -17.62 1.90 5.28
C HIS A 191 -17.52 1.75 6.81
N TYR A 192 -18.14 0.69 7.34
CA TYR A 192 -18.09 0.37 8.77
C TYR A 192 -16.66 0.10 9.26
N ARG A 193 -15.89 -0.73 8.53
CA ARG A 193 -14.54 -1.15 8.96
C ARG A 193 -13.56 0.01 9.05
N PRO A 194 -13.39 0.89 8.05
CA PRO A 194 -12.53 2.06 8.21
C PRO A 194 -12.99 3.00 9.33
N SER A 195 -14.30 3.23 9.47
CA SER A 195 -14.86 4.06 10.55
C SER A 195 -14.51 3.54 11.94
N GLU A 196 -14.50 2.22 12.13
CA GLU A 196 -14.17 1.62 13.42
C GLU A 196 -12.67 1.37 13.59
N ASN A 197 -12.02 0.78 12.59
CA ASN A 197 -10.69 0.18 12.68
C ASN A 197 -9.56 1.11 12.22
N VAL A 198 -9.85 2.21 11.54
CA VAL A 198 -8.87 3.27 11.23
C VAL A 198 -9.12 4.49 12.11
N LEU A 199 -10.39 4.92 12.20
CA LEU A 199 -10.76 6.14 12.89
C LEU A 199 -10.99 5.89 14.39
N LYS A 200 -12.15 5.35 14.77
CA LYS A 200 -12.63 5.38 16.17
C LYS A 200 -11.73 4.64 17.15
N ARG A 201 -11.47 3.34 16.95
CA ARG A 201 -10.75 2.50 17.91
C ARG A 201 -9.28 2.88 18.05
N PRO A 202 -8.54 3.17 16.96
CA PRO A 202 -7.14 3.57 17.07
C PRO A 202 -6.95 4.92 17.77
N THR A 203 -7.88 5.88 17.63
CA THR A 203 -7.74 7.22 18.24
C THR A 203 -8.42 7.36 19.62
N LEU A 204 -8.85 6.27 20.26
CA LEU A 204 -9.50 6.32 21.59
C LEU A 204 -8.62 6.95 22.68
N LEU A 205 -7.30 6.84 22.55
CA LEU A 205 -6.33 7.36 23.50
C LEU A 205 -5.88 8.80 23.18
N GLY A 206 -6.68 9.54 22.41
CA GLY A 206 -6.40 10.91 21.98
C GLY A 206 -6.03 11.03 20.51
N GLY A 207 -6.03 12.27 20.00
CA GLY A 207 -5.81 12.60 18.60
C GLY A 207 -7.07 13.06 17.87
N ARG A 208 -7.05 12.98 16.54
CA ARG A 208 -8.16 13.42 15.67
C ARG A 208 -8.55 12.31 14.71
N ALA A 209 -9.85 12.13 14.50
CA ALA A 209 -10.40 11.24 13.49
C ALA A 209 -11.16 12.07 12.46
N VAL A 210 -10.79 11.95 11.18
CA VAL A 210 -11.39 12.72 10.09
C VAL A 210 -11.88 11.75 9.01
N HIS A 211 -13.16 11.81 8.69
CA HIS A 211 -13.74 11.02 7.62
C HIS A 211 -14.10 11.97 6.46
N ILE A 212 -13.50 11.73 5.29
CA ILE A 212 -13.71 12.52 4.09
C ILE A 212 -14.35 11.64 3.02
N THR A 213 -15.58 11.99 2.64
CA THR A 213 -16.32 11.26 1.61
C THR A 213 -16.27 12.04 0.29
N GLY A 214 -15.73 11.43 -0.76
CA GLY A 214 -15.62 12.04 -2.09
C GLY A 214 -14.68 11.29 -3.02
N HIS A 215 -14.75 11.64 -4.30
CA HIS A 215 -13.90 11.11 -5.36
C HIS A 215 -12.41 11.32 -5.08
N HIS A 216 -11.61 10.25 -5.12
CA HIS A 216 -10.18 10.28 -4.80
C HIS A 216 -9.39 11.16 -5.74
N GLU A 217 -9.78 11.18 -7.02
CA GLU A 217 -9.25 12.02 -8.08
C GLU A 217 -9.43 13.53 -7.83
N LEU A 218 -10.30 13.90 -6.89
CA LEU A 218 -10.47 15.29 -6.42
C LEU A 218 -9.85 15.48 -5.04
N MET A 219 -10.18 14.62 -4.08
CA MET A 219 -9.82 14.82 -2.67
C MET A 219 -8.32 14.68 -2.41
N ILE A 220 -7.65 13.72 -3.05
CA ILE A 220 -6.22 13.49 -2.82
C ILE A 220 -5.37 14.64 -3.41
N PRO A 221 -5.60 15.11 -4.65
CA PRO A 221 -4.91 16.31 -5.15
C PRO A 221 -5.12 17.55 -4.30
N LEU A 222 -6.35 17.80 -3.82
CA LEU A 222 -6.65 18.94 -2.96
C LEU A 222 -5.91 18.86 -1.62
N LEU A 223 -5.90 17.67 -0.98
CA LEU A 223 -5.13 17.44 0.24
C LEU A 223 -3.63 17.66 0.00
N ALA A 224 -3.09 17.06 -1.06
CA ALA A 224 -1.67 17.18 -1.39
C ALA A 224 -1.29 18.65 -1.59
N ARG A 225 -2.10 19.41 -2.32
CA ARG A 225 -1.87 20.84 -2.53
C ARG A 225 -1.93 21.64 -1.24
N ALA A 226 -2.95 21.41 -0.40
CA ALA A 226 -3.11 22.11 0.87
C ALA A 226 -1.95 21.84 1.85
N VAL A 227 -1.40 20.63 1.83
CA VAL A 227 -0.20 20.30 2.63
C VAL A 227 1.03 21.00 2.06
N ILE A 228 1.25 20.90 0.75
CA ILE A 228 2.42 21.50 0.08
C ILE A 228 2.47 23.03 0.28
N GLU A 229 1.33 23.71 0.25
CA GLU A 229 1.26 25.17 0.47
C GLU A 229 1.59 25.61 1.90
N ARG A 230 1.63 24.66 2.86
CA ARG A 230 1.95 24.94 4.26
C ARG A 230 3.35 24.49 4.68
N LEU A 231 4.13 23.88 3.79
CA LEU A 231 5.53 23.51 4.01
C LEU A 231 6.46 24.69 3.77
#